data_AF-A0A1X7USX0-F1
#
_entry.id   AF-A0A1X7USX0-F1
#
_cell.length_a   1.000
_cell.length_b   1.000
_cell.length_c   1.000
_cell.angle_alpha   90.00
_cell.angle_beta   90.00
_cell.angle_gamma   90.00
#
_symmetry.space_group_name_H-M   'P 1'
#
loop_
_entity.id
_entity.type
_entity.pdbx_description
1 polymer ?
#
loop_
_entity_poly.entity_id
_entity_poly.type
_entity_poly.pdbx_seq_one_letter_code
_entity_poly.pdbx_strand_id
1 'polypeptide(L)' 'MAYVALSRVRKQSGVHLTCFNPKSLMVCSKSIRKINRLRQLYRSDLPQYDIPGNRKGTQEKNLAYDLA' A
#
# COMPACT_ATOMS: atom_id res chain seq x y z
N MET A 1 -13.53 3.12 6.24
CA MET A 1 -14.25 4.25 6.88
C MET A 1 -13.32 5.34 7.40
N ALA A 2 -12.33 5.01 8.23
CA ALA A 2 -11.39 6.00 8.77
C ALA A 2 -10.75 6.90 7.70
N TYR A 3 -10.29 6.35 6.57
CA TYR A 3 -9.77 7.16 5.45
C TYR A 3 -10.76 8.22 4.97
N VAL A 4 -12.05 7.87 4.81
CA VAL A 4 -13.09 8.79 4.31
C VAL A 4 -13.37 9.90 5.32
N ALA A 5 -13.33 9.60 6.61
CA ALA A 5 -13.49 10.60 7.66
C ALA A 5 -12.29 11.56 7.71
N LEU A 6 -11.08 11.00 7.72
CA LEU A 6 -9.83 11.77 7.82
C LEU A 6 -9.57 12.62 6.56
N SER A 7 -10.00 12.17 5.37
CA SER A 7 -9.81 12.94 4.13
C SER A 7 -10.65 14.21 4.05
N ARG A 8 -11.61 14.42 4.96
CA ARG A 8 -12.39 15.67 5.07
C ARG A 8 -11.68 16.76 5.86
N VAL A 9 -10.67 16.39 6.65
CA VAL A 9 -9.94 17.33 7.49
C VAL A 9 -9.04 18.21 6.61
N ARG A 10 -9.20 19.53 6.69
CA ARG A 10 -8.43 20.49 5.88
C ARG A 10 -7.08 20.86 6.49
N LYS A 11 -6.95 20.80 7.81
CA LYS A 11 -5.75 21.13 8.58
C LYS A 11 -5.62 20.16 9.74
N GLN A 12 -4.42 19.67 10.01
CA GLN A 12 -4.16 18.74 11.12
C GLN A 12 -4.54 19.35 12.48
N SER A 13 -4.32 20.65 12.68
CA SER A 13 -4.75 21.37 13.89
C SER A 13 -6.27 21.43 14.09
N GLY A 14 -7.05 21.11 13.06
CA GLY A 14 -8.51 21.10 13.10
C GLY A 14 -9.13 19.73 13.39
N VAL A 15 -8.33 18.73 13.78
CA VAL A 15 -8.84 17.41 14.15
C VAL A 15 -8.19 16.91 15.43
N HIS A 16 -9.00 16.35 16.32
CA HIS A 16 -8.54 15.60 17.48
C HIS A 16 -9.01 14.15 17.33
N LEU A 17 -8.07 13.20 17.40
CA LEU A 17 -8.35 11.77 17.25
C LEU A 17 -8.37 11.10 18.61
N THR A 18 -9.56 10.78 19.12
CA THR A 18 -9.72 10.01 20.36
C THR A 18 -9.63 8.51 20.06
N CYS A 19 -8.90 7.76 20.89
CA CYS A 19 -8.78 6.30 20.78
C CYS A 19 -8.31 5.79 19.40
N PHE A 20 -7.45 6.56 18.72
CA PHE A 20 -6.92 6.16 17.41
C PHE A 20 -6.00 4.94 17.53
N ASN A 21 -6.35 3.87 16.81
CA ASN A 21 -5.51 2.68 16.69
C ASN A 21 -5.09 2.49 15.24
N PRO A 22 -3.80 2.68 14.87
CA PRO A 22 -3.36 2.52 13.50
C PRO A 22 -3.48 1.07 13.00
N LYS A 23 -3.45 0.07 13.89
CA LYS A 23 -3.60 -1.34 13.51
C LYS A 23 -5.03 -1.70 13.06
N SER A 24 -6.02 -0.89 13.40
CA SER A 24 -7.39 -1.08 12.92
C SER A 24 -7.62 -0.54 11.51
N LEU A 25 -6.65 0.20 10.95
CA LEU A 25 -6.71 0.68 9.57
C LEU A 25 -6.34 -0.44 8.60
N MET A 26 -7.35 -1.05 8.01
CA MET A 26 -7.19 -2.09 7.01
C MET A 26 -7.61 -1.60 5.63
N VAL A 27 -6.90 -2.08 4.61
CA VAL A 27 -7.24 -1.90 3.20
C VAL A 27 -7.45 -3.27 2.56
N CYS A 28 -8.39 -3.34 1.64
CA CYS A 28 -8.64 -4.56 0.88
C CYS A 28 -7.45 -4.87 -0.05
N SER A 29 -6.90 -6.08 0.04
CA SER A 29 -5.77 -6.52 -0.80
C SER A 29 -6.08 -6.50 -2.30
N LYS A 30 -7.36 -6.69 -2.69
CA LYS A 30 -7.82 -6.56 -4.08
C LYS A 30 -7.65 -5.13 -4.60
N SER A 31 -7.91 -4.14 -3.75
CA SER A 31 -7.74 -2.72 -4.09
C SER A 31 -6.27 -2.36 -4.29
N ILE A 32 -5.37 -2.89 -3.44
CA ILE A 32 -3.91 -2.71 -3.59
C ILE A 32 -3.43 -3.30 -4.93
N ARG A 33 -3.84 -4.54 -5.26
CA ARG A 33 -3.48 -5.15 -6.55
C ARG A 33 -3.95 -4.32 -7.75
N LYS A 34 -5.18 -3.80 -7.68
CA LYS A 34 -5.76 -2.97 -8.75
C LYS A 34 -4.96 -1.68 -8.92
N ILE A 35 -4.62 -0.98 -7.84
CA ILE A 35 -3.86 0.27 -7.96
C ILE A 35 -2.42 0.03 -8.44
N ASN A 36 -1.75 -1.05 -8.01
CA ASN A 36 -0.43 -1.40 -8.51
C ASN A 36 -0.44 -1.71 -10.01
N ARG A 37 -1.46 -2.45 -10.49
CA ARG A 37 -1.66 -2.68 -11.93
C ARG A 37 -1.84 -1.36 -12.70
N LEU A 38 -2.63 -0.42 -12.17
CA LEU A 38 -2.84 0.88 -12.81
C LEU A 38 -1.56 1.72 -12.83
N ARG A 39 -0.75 1.68 -11.77
CA ARG A 39 0.57 2.34 -11.75
C ARG A 39 1.50 1.74 -12.80
N GLN A 40 1.61 0.43 -12.89
CA GLN A 40 2.42 -0.21 -13.94
C GLN A 40 2.01 0.23 -15.35
N LEU A 41 0.71 0.40 -15.58
CA LEU A 41 0.18 0.74 -16.90
C LEU A 41 0.33 2.23 -17.26
N TYR A 42 0.17 3.13 -16.28
CA TYR A 42 0.04 4.58 -16.55
C TYR A 42 1.07 5.46 -15.85
N ARG A 43 1.69 4.98 -14.77
CA ARG A 43 2.60 5.72 -13.87
C ARG A 43 3.65 4.79 -13.28
N SER A 44 4.48 4.20 -14.15
CA SER A 44 5.55 3.27 -13.76
C SER A 44 6.66 3.93 -12.96
N ASP A 45 6.69 5.27 -12.94
CA ASP A 45 7.52 6.10 -12.08
C ASP A 45 7.17 5.99 -10.59
N LEU A 46 5.91 5.61 -10.27
CA LEU A 46 5.45 5.53 -8.88
C LEU A 46 5.76 4.17 -8.26
N PRO A 47 6.18 4.14 -6.97
CA PRO A 47 6.42 2.88 -6.27
C PRO A 47 5.13 2.06 -6.14
N GLN A 48 5.27 0.74 -6.10
CA GLN A 48 4.15 -0.17 -5.84
C GLN A 48 3.93 -0.30 -4.33
N TYR A 49 2.67 -0.55 -3.95
CA TYR A 49 2.32 -0.82 -2.56
C TYR A 49 2.50 -2.30 -2.22
N ASP A 50 2.95 -2.59 -1.01
CA ASP A 50 3.01 -3.96 -0.52
C ASP A 50 1.62 -4.54 -0.30
N ILE A 51 1.45 -5.82 -0.67
CA ILE A 51 0.19 -6.54 -0.47
C ILE A 51 0.26 -7.28 0.87
N PRO A 52 -0.50 -6.84 1.90
CA PRO A 52 -0.51 -7.52 3.18
C PRO A 52 -0.98 -8.96 3.01
N GLY A 53 -0.20 -9.91 3.53
CA GLY A 53 -0.48 -11.34 3.47
C GLY A 53 0.09 -12.09 2.27
N ASN A 54 0.76 -11.43 1.32
CA ASN A 54 1.42 -12.12 0.19
C ASN A 54 2.93 -12.27 0.43
N ARG A 55 3.33 -13.12 1.39
CA ARG A 55 4.68 -13.70 1.37
C ARG A 55 4.72 -14.80 0.30
N LYS A 56 4.75 -14.42 -0.98
CA LYS A 56 5.09 -15.34 -2.07
C LYS A 56 6.03 -14.61 -3.03
N GLY A 57 7.32 -14.97 -2.99
CA GLY A 57 8.29 -14.66 -4.04
C GLY A 57 9.37 -13.62 -3.70
N THR A 58 10.23 -13.88 -2.71
CA THR A 58 11.58 -13.28 -2.64
C THR A 58 12.70 -14.31 -2.90
N GLN A 59 12.38 -15.51 -3.36
CA GLN A 59 13.35 -16.45 -3.92
C GLN A 59 13.02 -16.65 -5.40
N GLU A 60 13.98 -16.36 -6.29
CA GLU A 60 14.14 -16.84 -7.69
C GLU A 60 14.73 -15.82 -8.68
N LYS A 61 15.17 -14.63 -8.26
CA LYS A 61 15.92 -13.72 -9.16
C LYS A 61 17.40 -13.54 -8.86
N ASN A 62 17.92 -14.17 -7.81
CA ASN A 62 19.34 -14.11 -7.45
C ASN A 62 20.16 -15.34 -7.85
N LEU A 63 19.59 -16.35 -8.53
CA LEU A 63 20.32 -17.54 -9.00
C LEU A 63 20.75 -17.47 -10.48
N ALA A 64 20.39 -16.41 -11.20
CA ALA A 64 20.70 -16.27 -12.63
C ALA A 64 21.99 -15.48 -12.92
N TYR A 65 22.65 -14.91 -11.90
CA TYR A 65 23.87 -14.10 -12.08
C TYR A 65 25.15 -14.74 -11.52
N ASP A 66 25.08 -15.94 -10.94
CA ASP A 66 26.24 -16.67 -10.38
C ASP A 66 26.72 -17.86 -11.25
N LEU A 67 26.32 -17.91 -12.53
CA LEU A 67 26.72 -18.98 -13.47
C LEU A 67 27.20 -18.45 -14.84
N ALA A 68 27.82 -17.28 -14.88
CA ALA A 68 28.51 -16.77 -16.09
C ALA A 68 29.98 -16.50 -15.77
#